data_AF-A0A383EUD4-F1
#
_entry.id   AF-A0A383EUD4-F1
#
_cell.length_a   1.000
_cell.length_b   1.000
_cell.length_c   1.000
_cell.angle_alpha   90.00
_cell.angle_beta   90.00
_cell.angle_gamma   90.00
#
_symmetry.space_group_name_H-M   'P 1'
#
loop_
_entity.id
_entity.type
_entity.pdbx_description
1 polymer ?
#
loop_
_entity_poly.entity_id
_entity_poly.type
_entity_poly.pdbx_seq_one_letter_code
_entity_poly.pdbx_strand_id
1 'polypeptide(L)' 'MQKTVRPIRTGEEYIESLKGRNLKVYLFGELVKEPVDHPIIRPSINAVA' A
#
# COMPACT_ATOMS: atom_id res chain seq x y z
N MET A 1 17.80 -16.85 -8.56
CA MET A 1 16.63 -16.67 -9.45
C MET A 1 16.38 -15.18 -9.57
N GLN A 2 16.49 -14.58 -10.75
CA GLN A 2 16.18 -13.14 -10.92
C GLN A 2 14.67 -12.94 -10.81
N LYS A 3 14.23 -12.06 -9.91
CA LYS A 3 12.83 -11.67 -9.78
C LYS A 3 12.54 -10.64 -10.89
N THR A 4 11.76 -11.01 -11.90
CA THR A 4 11.35 -10.07 -12.96
C THR A 4 10.54 -8.94 -12.32
N VAL A 5 11.09 -7.73 -12.32
CA VAL A 5 10.38 -6.54 -11.87
C VAL A 5 9.52 -6.05 -13.03
N ARG A 6 8.19 -6.12 -12.87
CA ARG A 6 7.25 -5.52 -13.82
C ARG A 6 7.06 -4.05 -13.44
N PRO A 7 7.12 -3.10 -14.40
CA PRO A 7 6.83 -1.71 -14.13
C PRO A 7 5.34 -1.54 -13.77
N ILE A 8 5.06 -0.62 -12.85
CA ILE A 8 3.71 -0.20 -12.48
C ILE A 8 3.28 0.93 -13.43
N ARG A 9 2.10 0.80 -14.03
CA ARG A 9 1.58 1.67 -15.10
C ARG A 9 0.27 2.36 -14.74
N THR A 10 -0.49 1.82 -13.78
CA THR A 10 -1.77 2.40 -13.34
C THR A 10 -1.84 2.57 -11.82
N GLY A 11 -2.78 3.39 -11.37
CA GLY A 11 -3.04 3.59 -9.95
C GLY A 11 -3.50 2.30 -9.25
N GLU A 12 -4.30 1.47 -9.93
CA GLU A 12 -4.72 0.17 -9.41
C GLU A 12 -3.51 -0.76 -9.21
N GLU A 13 -2.60 -0.81 -10.18
CA GLU A 13 -1.37 -1.58 -10.06
C GLU A 13 -0.48 -1.08 -8.91
N TYR A 14 -0.44 0.25 -8.68
CA TYR A 14 0.26 0.83 -7.55
C TYR A 14 -0.36 0.39 -6.22
N ILE A 15 -1.68 0.52 -6.08
CA ILE A 15 -2.42 0.15 -4.87
C ILE A 15 -2.26 -1.34 -4.57
N GLU A 16 -2.43 -2.21 -5.56
CA GLU A 16 -2.23 -3.65 -5.40
C GLU A 16 -0.78 -3.99 -5.03
N SER A 17 0.20 -3.24 -5.56
CA SER A 17 1.59 -3.45 -5.20
C SER A 17 1.85 -3.23 -3.71
N LEU A 18 1.07 -2.38 -3.02
CA LEU A 18 1.27 -2.02 -1.62
C LEU A 18 0.71 -3.04 -0.62
N LYS A 19 -0.27 -3.85 -1.05
CA LYS A 19 -0.96 -4.82 -0.18
C LYS A 19 -0.04 -5.94 0.29
N GLY A 20 -0.30 -6.47 1.49
CA GLY A 20 0.40 -7.66 2.00
C GLY A 20 1.90 -7.48 2.24
N ARG A 21 2.40 -6.23 2.29
CA ARG A 21 3.82 -5.93 2.53
C ARG A 21 4.26 -6.07 4.00
N ASN A 22 3.35 -6.47 4.90
CA ASN A 22 3.58 -6.57 6.34
C ASN A 22 4.24 -5.28 6.91
N LEU A 23 3.70 -4.13 6.50
CA LEU A 23 4.23 -2.83 6.89
C LEU A 23 3.91 -2.56 8.36
N LYS A 24 4.89 -2.04 9.11
CA LYS A 24 4.68 -1.57 10.48
C LYS A 24 4.19 -0.12 10.45
N VAL A 25 2.89 0.07 10.28
CA VAL A 25 2.24 1.38 10.26
C VAL A 25 1.46 1.58 11.56
N TYR A 26 1.74 2.68 12.26
CA TYR A 26 1.03 3.04 13.48
C TYR A 26 0.14 4.25 13.23
N LEU A 27 -1.11 4.18 13.69
CA LEU A 27 -2.06 5.27 13.64
C LEU A 27 -2.70 5.43 15.02
N PHE A 28 -2.60 6.64 15.59
CA PHE A 28 -3.03 6.93 16.98
C PHE A 28 -2.44 5.97 18.04
N GLY A 29 -1.20 5.50 17.83
CA GLY A 29 -0.50 4.59 18.74
C GLY A 29 -0.79 3.10 18.49
N GLU A 30 -1.74 2.76 17.64
CA GLU A 30 -2.14 1.39 17.34
C GLU A 30 -1.54 0.89 16.01
N LEU A 31 -1.14 -0.39 15.98
CA LEU A 31 -0.61 -1.02 14.77
C LEU A 31 -1.74 -1.35 13.79
N VAL A 32 -1.66 -0.77 12.58
CA VAL A 32 -2.63 -1.02 11.50
C VAL A 32 -2.23 -2.27 10.74
N LYS A 33 -3.11 -3.28 10.72
CA LYS A 33 -2.86 -4.58 10.05
C LYS A 33 -2.74 -4.48 8.53
N GLU A 34 -3.62 -3.72 7.90
CA GLU A 34 -3.61 -3.49 6.45
C GLU A 34 -3.82 -1.98 6.19
N PRO A 35 -2.73 -1.20 6.04
CA PRO A 35 -2.82 0.24 5.86
C PRO A 35 -3.43 0.63 4.50
N VAL A 36 -3.35 -0.23 3.48
CA VAL A 36 -3.85 0.08 2.13
C VAL A 36 -5.38 0.22 2.11
N ASP A 37 -6.07 -0.52 2.97
CA ASP A 37 -7.53 -0.51 3.06
C ASP A 37 -8.05 0.33 4.24
N HIS A 38 -7.16 0.94 5.02
CA HIS A 38 -7.55 1.72 6.19
C HIS A 38 -8.21 3.06 5.78
N PRO A 39 -9.41 3.40 6.26
CA PRO A 39 -10.22 4.53 5.75
C PRO A 39 -9.54 5.90 5.90
N ILE A 40 -8.68 6.08 6.90
CA ILE A 40 -7.90 7.31 7.09
C ILE A 40 -6.68 7.38 6.17
N ILE A 41 -6.10 6.24 5.79
CA ILE A 41 -4.84 6.16 5.04
C ILE A 41 -5.11 6.09 3.53
N ARG A 42 -6.21 5.41 3.13
CA ARG A 42 -6.59 5.20 1.73
C ARG A 42 -6.64 6.49 0.91
N PRO A 43 -7.20 7.63 1.39
CA PRO A 43 -7.23 8.87 0.63
C PRO A 43 -5.83 9.35 0.22
N SER A 44 -4.85 9.23 1.11
CA SER A 44 -3.46 9.62 0.82
C SER A 44 -2.81 8.70 -0.22
N ILE A 45 -3.11 7.39 -0.19
CA ILE A 45 -2.65 6.45 -1.22
C ILE A 45 -3.26 6.79 -2.58
N ASN A 46 -4.56 7.08 -2.62
CA ASN A 46 -5.25 7.46 -3.85
C ASN A 46 -4.74 8.80 -4.42
N ALA A 47 -4.25 9.72 -3.58
CA ALA A 47 -3.69 10.99 -4.05
C ALA A 47 -2.32 10.82 -4.75
N VAL A 48 -1.61 9.71 -4.47
CA VAL A 48 -0.34 9.37 -5.11
C VAL A 48 -0.53 8.51 -6.35
N ALA A 49 -1.60 7.69 -6.35
CA ALA A 49 -1.98 6.79 -7.45
C ALA A 49 -2.37 7.56 -8.72
#